data_AF-A0A7C2SMH2-F1
#
_entry.id   AF-A0A7C2SMH2-F1
#
_cell.length_a   1.000
_cell.length_b   1.000
_cell.length_c   1.000
_cell.angle_alpha   90.00
_cell.angle_beta   90.00
_cell.angle_gamma   90.00
#
_symmetry.space_group_name_H-M   'P 1'
#
loop_
_entity.id
_entity.type
_entity.pdbx_description
1 polymer ?
#
loop_
_entity_poly.entity_id
_entity_poly.type
_entity_poly.pdbx_seq_one_letter_code
_entity_poly.pdbx_strand_id
1 'polypeptide(L)'
;MKRISIYLDEDQINFLARESERKGMSIAKYIKKLVQKEMAEEKERRKNPFWKIGEDGFSTGNKRGSIEHDKIIYRPKWVNT
;
A
#
# COMPACT_ATOMS: atom_id res chain seq x y z
N MET A 1 -0.32 2.79 -26.62
CA MET A 1 -0.13 1.62 -25.72
C MET A 1 1.37 1.33 -25.68
N LYS A 2 2.00 1.30 -24.50
CA LYS A 2 3.46 1.07 -24.38
C LYS A 2 3.71 -0.42 -24.10
N ARG A 3 4.60 -1.06 -24.87
CA ARG A 3 5.10 -2.41 -24.57
C ARG A 3 6.23 -2.28 -23.56
N ILE A 4 6.15 -3.04 -22.47
CA ILE A 4 7.13 -3.04 -21.39
C ILE A 4 7.55 -4.49 -21.18
N SER A 5 8.86 -4.71 -21.05
CA SER A 5 9.44 -6.00 -20.68
C SER A 5 9.95 -5.89 -19.25
N ILE A 6 9.69 -6.92 -18.44
CA ILE A 6 10.18 -7.03 -17.08
C ILE A 6 10.84 -8.40 -16.91
N TYR A 7 11.87 -8.47 -16.09
CA TYR A 7 12.46 -9.74 -15.68
C TYR A 7 11.71 -10.25 -14.46
N LEU A 8 11.38 -11.55 -14.48
CA LEU A 8 10.71 -12.26 -13.40
C LEU A 8 11.52 -13.51 -13.10
N ASP A 9 11.54 -13.90 -11.84
CA ASP A 9 12.05 -15.21 -11.45
C ASP A 9 11.07 -16.33 -11.83
N GLU A 10 11.54 -17.56 -11.69
CA GLU A 10 10.77 -18.75 -12.06
C GLU A 10 9.50 -18.91 -11.20
N ASP A 11 9.58 -18.60 -9.91
CA ASP A 11 8.45 -18.69 -8.99
C ASP A 11 7.36 -17.66 -9.35
N GLN A 12 7.76 -16.44 -9.70
CA GLN A 12 6.87 -15.37 -10.14
C GLN A 12 6.17 -15.73 -11.45
N ILE A 13 6.88 -16.28 -12.44
CA ILE A 13 6.24 -16.64 -13.71
C ILE A 13 5.27 -17.82 -13.51
N ASN A 14 5.64 -18.80 -12.69
CA ASN A 14 4.78 -19.94 -12.34
C ASN A 14 3.52 -19.49 -11.61
N PHE A 15 3.66 -18.57 -10.65
CA PHE A 15 2.53 -17.95 -9.97
C PHE A 15 1.59 -17.24 -10.94
N LEU A 16 2.13 -16.41 -11.83
CA LEU A 16 1.34 -15.65 -12.80
C LEU A 16 0.63 -16.57 -13.79
N ALA A 17 1.30 -17.61 -14.28
CA ALA A 17 0.70 -18.61 -15.17
C ALA A 17 -0.51 -19.27 -14.49
N ARG A 18 -0.30 -19.86 -13.31
CA ARG A 18 -1.36 -20.55 -12.54
C ARG A 18 -2.56 -19.66 -12.25
N GLU A 19 -2.32 -18.43 -11.78
CA GLU A 19 -3.41 -17.51 -11.47
C GLU A 19 -4.14 -17.00 -12.72
N SER A 20 -3.42 -16.83 -13.83
CA SER A 20 -4.02 -16.40 -15.08
C SER A 20 -4.94 -17.48 -15.67
N GLU A 21 -4.51 -18.75 -15.62
CA GLU A 21 -5.29 -19.93 -16.02
C GLU A 21 -6.53 -20.08 -15.14
N ARG A 22 -6.37 -20.03 -13.82
CA ARG A 22 -7.47 -20.12 -12.84
C ARG A 22 -8.55 -19.07 -13.09
N LYS A 23 -8.19 -17.90 -13.61
CA LYS A 23 -9.12 -16.80 -13.89
C LYS A 23 -9.52 -16.69 -15.36
N GLY A 24 -9.08 -17.62 -16.21
CA GLY A 24 -9.40 -17.66 -17.64
C GLY A 24 -8.98 -16.39 -18.39
N MET A 25 -7.82 -15.81 -18.07
CA MET A 25 -7.34 -14.60 -18.73
C MET A 25 -5.85 -14.67 -19.06
N SER A 26 -5.40 -13.82 -19.98
CA SER A 26 -3.97 -13.73 -20.29
C SER A 26 -3.16 -13.18 -19.11
N ILE A 27 -1.91 -13.64 -18.99
CA ILE A 27 -0.94 -13.15 -18.00
C ILE A 27 -0.83 -11.62 -18.06
N ALA A 28 -0.75 -11.02 -19.26
CA ALA A 28 -0.68 -9.57 -19.41
C ALA A 28 -1.92 -8.85 -18.83
N LYS A 29 -3.13 -9.41 -19.04
CA LYS A 29 -4.36 -8.86 -18.47
C LYS A 29 -4.39 -9.03 -16.96
N TYR A 30 -3.84 -10.12 -16.45
CA TYR A 30 -3.71 -10.38 -15.02
C TYR A 30 -2.74 -9.40 -14.35
N ILE A 31 -1.53 -9.22 -14.91
CA ILE A 31 -0.54 -8.24 -14.46
C ILE A 31 -1.15 -6.84 -14.42
N LYS A 32 -1.90 -6.44 -15.46
CA LYS A 32 -2.56 -5.13 -15.49
C LYS A 32 -3.53 -4.95 -14.31
N LYS A 33 -4.29 -5.98 -13.94
CA LYS A 33 -5.19 -5.93 -12.77
C LYS A 33 -4.41 -5.84 -11.46
N LEU A 34 -3.31 -6.58 -11.32
CA LEU A 34 -2.45 -6.51 -10.13
C LEU A 34 -1.86 -5.11 -9.95
N VAL A 35 -1.30 -4.53 -11.02
CA VAL A 35 -0.76 -3.17 -10.98
C VAL A 35 -1.83 -2.15 -10.62
N GLN A 36 -3.02 -2.25 -11.22
CA GLN A 36 -4.14 -1.35 -10.90
C GLN A 36 -4.58 -1.45 -9.45
N LYS A 37 -4.63 -2.66 -8.89
CA LYS A 37 -4.95 -2.91 -7.49
C LYS A 37 -3.90 -2.27 -6.58
N GLU A 38 -2.62 -2.55 -6.83
CA GLU A 38 -1.52 -2.01 -6.03
C GLU A 38 -1.47 -0.47 -6.07
N MET A 39 -1.66 0.13 -7.25
CA MET A 39 -1.71 1.59 -7.40
C MET A 39 -2.89 2.22 -6.65
N ALA A 40 -4.04 1.55 -6.60
CA ALA A 40 -5.19 2.01 -5.83
C ALA A 40 -4.89 1.96 -4.32
N GLU A 41 -4.34 0.85 -3.84
CA GLU A 41 -3.95 0.67 -2.45
C GLU A 41 -2.81 1.61 -2.03
N GLU A 42 -1.86 1.91 -2.92
CA GLU A 42 -0.82 2.94 -2.68
C GLU A 42 -1.44 4.33 -2.53
N LYS A 43 -2.40 4.69 -3.39
CA LYS A 43 -3.09 5.98 -3.32
C LYS A 43 -3.88 6.13 -2.02
N GLU A 44 -4.48 5.05 -1.53
CA GLU A 44 -5.17 5.02 -0.23
C GLU A 44 -4.19 5.06 0.94
N ARG A 45 -3.08 4.30 0.88
CA ARG A 45 -2.00 4.35 1.88
C ARG A 45 -1.44 5.76 2.05
N ARG A 46 -1.09 6.45 0.96
CA ARG A 46 -0.57 7.83 1.00
C ARG A 46 -1.57 8.85 1.57
N LYS A 47 -2.87 8.55 1.53
CA LYS A 47 -3.92 9.38 2.13
C LYS A 47 -4.18 9.07 3.60
N ASN A 48 -3.72 7.92 4.09
CA ASN A 48 -3.91 7.51 5.47
C ASN A 48 -3.02 8.35 6.40
N PRO A 49 -3.58 9.06 7.41
CA PRO A 49 -2.81 9.86 8.36
C PRO A 49 -1.72 9.06 9.09
N PHE A 50 -1.93 7.77 9.31
CA PHE A 50 -0.95 6.89 9.95
C PHE A 50 0.27 6.59 9.06
N TRP A 51 0.12 6.65 7.74
CA TRP A 51 1.23 6.45 6.81
C TRP A 51 2.18 7.66 6.78
N LYS A 52 1.63 8.88 6.92
CA LYS A 52 2.42 10.12 7.05
C LYS A 52 3.27 10.13 8.32
N ILE A 53 2.75 9.57 9.42
CA ILE A 53 3.48 9.45 10.70
C ILE A 53 4.67 8.48 10.56
N GLY A 54 4.55 7.45 9.72
CA GLY A 54 5.63 6.51 9.42
C GLY A 54 6.74 7.05 8.52
N GLU A 55 6.43 8.00 7.62
CA GLU A 55 7.45 8.71 6.81
C GLU A 55 8.28 9.68 7.68
N ASP A 56 7.67 10.35 8.67
CA ASP A 56 8.39 11.17 9.64
C ASP A 56 9.13 10.33 10.70
N GLY A 57 8.80 9.04 10.79
CA GLY A 57 9.27 8.06 11.79
C GLY A 57 10.67 7.47 11.59
N PHE A 58 11.53 8.10 10.79
CA PHE A 58 12.99 7.86 10.81
C PHE A 58 13.81 9.15 10.95
N SER A 59 13.17 10.28 11.24
CA SER A 59 13.84 11.54 11.56
C SER A 59 14.04 11.71 13.08
N THR A 60 14.43 10.65 13.78
CA THR A 60 14.93 10.77 15.16
C THR A 60 16.32 11.38 15.15
N GLY A 61 16.33 12.70 15.03
CA GLY A 61 17.49 13.56 15.13
C GLY A 61 17.06 14.99 15.41
N ASN A 62 16.51 15.21 16.61
CA ASN A 62 16.24 16.49 17.24
C ASN A 62 14.92 17.24 16.94
N LYS A 63 14.20 17.45 18.04
CA LYS A 63 13.34 18.60 18.44
C LYS A 63 11.86 18.58 18.00
N ARG A 64 11.02 18.29 19.02
CA ARG A 64 9.62 18.75 19.27
C ARG A 64 8.44 17.80 18.95
N GLY A 65 8.61 16.49 19.01
CA GLY A 65 7.53 15.53 18.68
C GLY A 65 6.60 15.04 19.81
N SER A 66 6.58 15.63 21.01
CA SER A 66 5.93 14.98 22.18
C SER A 66 4.63 15.60 22.70
N ILE A 67 3.92 16.44 21.94
CA ILE A 67 2.68 17.09 22.44
C ILE A 67 1.45 16.78 21.55
N GLU A 68 1.64 16.42 20.28
CA GLU A 68 0.52 16.16 19.36
C GLU A 68 0.04 14.70 19.38
N HIS A 69 0.90 13.75 19.79
CA HIS A 69 0.57 12.32 19.82
C HIS A 69 -0.54 11.98 20.83
N ASP A 70 -0.54 12.64 21.99
CA ASP A 70 -1.45 12.30 23.09
C ASP A 70 -2.91 12.70 22.82
N LYS A 71 -3.16 13.73 21.99
CA LYS A 71 -4.54 14.17 21.68
C LYS A 71 -5.32 13.15 20.86
N ILE A 72 -4.64 12.33 20.05
CA ILE A 72 -5.29 11.36 19.17
C ILE A 72 -5.48 10.02 19.90
N ILE A 73 -4.53 9.64 20.76
CA ILE A 73 -4.54 8.34 21.45
C ILE A 73 -5.48 8.36 22.68
N TYR A 74 -5.56 9.47 23.42
CA TYR A 74 -6.32 9.56 24.68
C TYR A 74 -7.69 10.22 24.58
N ARG A 75 -8.26 10.43 23.39
CA ARG A 75 -9.60 11.04 23.28
C ARG A 75 -10.65 10.10 23.93
N PRO A 76 -11.27 10.45 25.07
CA PRO A 76 -12.25 9.57 25.71
C PRO A 76 -13.54 9.56 24.87
N LYS A 77 -14.03 8.36 24.52
CA LYS A 77 -15.32 8.15 23.87
C LYS A 77 -16.49 8.22 24.88
N TRP A 78 -16.72 9.32 25.59
CA TRP A 78 -17.96 9.56 26.36
C TRP A 78 -18.11 11.09 26.48
N VAL A 79 -19.25 11.74 26.21
CA VAL A 79 -20.60 11.51 26.75
C VAL A 79 -21.67 12.01 25.75
N ASN A 80 -22.69 11.17 25.50
CA ASN A 80 -24.03 11.59 25.08
C ASN A 80 -24.78 12.09 26.33
N THR A 81 -25.20 13.36 26.33
CA THR A 81 -26.49 13.83 26.89
C THR A 81 -26.70 15.26 26.43
#